data_AF-A0A1J8PPB9-F1
#
_entry.id   AF-A0A1J8PPB9-F1
#
_cell.length_a   1.000
_cell.length_b   1.000
_cell.length_c   1.000
_cell.angle_alpha   90.00
_cell.angle_beta   90.00
_cell.angle_gamma   90.00
#
_symmetry.space_group_name_H-M   'P 1'
#
loop_
_entity.id
_entity.type
_entity.pdbx_description
1 polymer ?
#
loop_
_entity_poly.entity_id
_entity_poly.type
_entity_poly.pdbx_seq_one_letter_code
_entity_poly.pdbx_strand_id
1 'polypeptide(L)' 'SKTSRHLSILKLNGLICKRRCGKWVLYSIHPNLTDFQATIIKLVTIEACKQTLCKQDLQRLTEMENRPNTGQNNV' A
#
# COMPACT_ATOMS: atom_id res chain seq x y z
N SER A 1 -0.87 -15.99 7.94
CA SER A 1 -1.97 -15.47 7.09
C SER A 1 -1.42 -15.10 5.71
N LYS A 2 -2.24 -15.23 4.65
CA LYS A 2 -1.85 -15.00 3.25
C LYS A 2 -1.25 -13.60 3.03
N THR A 3 -1.88 -12.58 3.59
CA THR A 3 -1.46 -11.18 3.47
C THR A 3 -0.13 -10.87 4.16
N SER A 4 0.10 -11.36 5.38
CA SER A 4 1.35 -11.13 6.12
C SER A 4 2.55 -11.77 5.43
N ARG A 5 2.36 -12.97 4.85
CA ARG A 5 3.38 -13.64 4.05
C ARG A 5 3.72 -12.83 2.79
N HIS A 6 2.71 -12.35 2.05
CA HIS A 6 2.95 -11.52 0.86
C HIS A 6 3.68 -10.22 1.18
N LEU A 7 3.28 -9.51 2.25
CA LEU A 7 3.97 -8.30 2.69
C LEU A 7 5.43 -8.56 3.06
N SER A 8 5.72 -9.72 3.65
CA SER A 8 7.09 -10.11 3.98
C SER A 8 7.94 -10.34 2.72
N ILE A 9 7.39 -10.95 1.68
CA ILE A 9 8.05 -11.16 0.39
C ILE A 9 8.31 -9.82 -0.31
N LEU A 10 7.30 -8.94 -0.37
CA LEU A 10 7.45 -7.61 -0.97
C LEU A 10 8.50 -6.77 -0.25
N LYS A 11 8.56 -6.87 1.09
CA LYS A 11 9.59 -6.20 1.89
C LYS A 11 10.98 -6.78 1.62
N LEU A 12 11.13 -8.10 1.55
CA LEU A 12 12.41 -8.76 1.28
C LEU A 12 13.00 -8.32 -0.07
N ASN A 13 12.14 -8.08 -1.06
CA ASN A 13 12.53 -7.61 -2.39
C ASN A 13 12.65 -6.06 -2.50
N GLY A 14 12.56 -5.33 -1.39
CA GLY A 14 12.73 -3.87 -1.38
C GLY A 14 11.62 -3.07 -2.06
N LEU A 15 10.46 -3.69 -2.36
CA LEU A 15 9.37 -3.02 -3.07
C LEU A 15 8.52 -2.13 -2.14
N ILE A 16 8.50 -2.47 -0.85
CA ILE A 16 7.75 -1.73 0.16
C ILE A 16 8.61 -1.43 1.39
N CYS A 17 8.35 -0.30 2.02
CA CYS A 17 8.85 0.05 3.34
C CYS A 17 7.71 -0.03 4.37
N LYS A 18 8.09 -0.04 5.66
CA LYS A 18 7.13 -0.04 6.77
C LYS A 18 7.48 1.05 7.77
N ARG A 19 6.47 1.67 8.37
CA ARG A 19 6.59 2.55 9.54
C ARG A 19 5.71 2.03 10.67
N ARG A 20 6.16 2.21 11.92
CA ARG A 20 5.36 1.89 13.11
C ARG A 20 4.70 3.15 13.63
N CYS A 21 3.39 3.10 13.89
CA CYS A 21 2.61 4.17 14.51
C CYS A 21 1.93 3.59 15.75
N GLY A 22 2.64 3.61 16.88
CA GLY A 22 2.21 2.94 18.11
C GLY A 22 2.06 1.43 17.92
N LYS A 23 0.82 0.93 18.09
CA LYS A 23 0.47 -0.48 17.90
C LYS A 23 0.32 -0.89 16.43
N TRP A 24 0.29 0.07 15.51
CA TRP A 24 0.05 -0.16 14.08
C TRP A 24 1.34 -0.22 13.26
N VAL A 25 1.33 -1.03 12.20
CA VAL A 25 2.38 -1.04 11.17
C VAL A 25 1.74 -0.62 9.86
N LEU A 26 2.24 0.46 9.28
CA LEU A 26 1.80 1.00 8.00
C LEU A 26 2.84 0.66 6.93
N TYR A 27 2.38 0.22 5.77
CA TYR A 27 3.23 -0.11 4.64
C TYR A 27 3.05 0.93 3.53
N SER A 28 4.13 1.22 2.83
CA SER A 28 4.17 2.15 1.70
C SER A 28 5.09 1.61 0.63
N ILE A 29 4.88 2.03 -0.62
CA ILE A 29 5.82 1.74 -1.71
C ILE A 29 7.18 2.36 -1.38
N HIS A 30 8.25 1.63 -1.70
CA HIS A 30 9.60 2.13 -1.45
C HIS A 30 9.87 3.40 -2.29
N PRO A 31 10.48 4.46 -1.75
CA PRO A 31 10.73 5.69 -2.52
C PRO A 31 11.83 5.49 -3.57
N ASN A 32 12.80 4.61 -3.29
CA ASN A 32 13.92 4.33 -4.20
C ASN A 32 13.61 3.06 -4.99
N LEU A 33 12.67 3.14 -5.93
CA LEU A 33 12.43 2.08 -6.91
C LEU A 33 13.18 2.40 -8.20
N THR A 34 13.58 1.37 -8.92
CA THR A 34 13.99 1.54 -10.32
C THR A 34 12.76 1.86 -11.16
N ASP A 35 12.95 2.54 -12.29
CA ASP A 35 11.86 2.87 -13.22
C ASP A 35 11.07 1.63 -13.62
N PHE A 36 11.76 0.52 -13.90
CA PHE A 36 11.14 -0.76 -14.21
C PHE A 36 10.19 -1.24 -13.11
N GLN A 37 10.62 -1.23 -11.84
CA GLN A 37 9.79 -1.66 -10.72
C GLN A 37 8.57 -0.76 -10.56
N ALA A 38 8.74 0.56 -10.66
CA ALA A 38 7.67 1.52 -10.58
C ALA A 38 6.64 1.33 -11.71
N THR A 39 7.09 1.08 -12.93
CA THR A 39 6.22 0.79 -14.09
C THR A 39 5.37 -0.46 -13.85
N ILE A 40 5.98 -1.56 -13.40
CA ILE A 40 5.24 -2.80 -13.14
C ILE A 40 4.20 -2.59 -12.04
N ILE A 41 4.55 -1.97 -10.92
CA ILE A 41 3.60 -1.69 -9.84
C ILE A 41 2.44 -0.83 -10.35
N LYS A 42 2.71 0.20 -11.15
CA LYS A 42 1.69 1.07 -11.73
C LYS A 42 0.74 0.28 -12.65
N LEU A 43 1.27 -0.52 -13.57
CA LEU A 43 0.47 -1.33 -14.50
C LEU A 43 -0.41 -2.33 -13.76
N VAL A 44 0.16 -3.06 -12.80
CA VAL A 44 -0.59 -4.03 -11.97
C VAL A 44 -1.69 -3.32 -11.16
N THR A 45 -1.40 -2.15 -10.61
CA THR A 45 -2.39 -1.37 -9.85
C THR A 45 -3.54 -0.92 -10.74
N ILE A 46 -3.26 -0.42 -11.94
CA ILE A 46 -4.30 0.00 -12.90
C ILE A 46 -5.23 -1.17 -13.24
N GLU A 47 -4.68 -2.34 -13.56
CA GLU A 47 -5.49 -3.51 -13.87
C GLU A 47 -6.27 -4.04 -12.66
N ALA A 48 -5.66 -4.01 -11.46
CA ALA A 48 -6.35 -4.39 -10.22
C ALA A 48 -7.54 -3.45 -9.92
N CYS A 49 -7.38 -2.13 -10.13
CA CYS A 49 -8.43 -1.13 -9.90
C CYS A 49 -9.67 -1.30 -10.81
N LYS A 50 -9.54 -2.00 -11.94
CA LYS A 50 -10.70 -2.33 -12.79
C LYS A 50 -11.61 -3.36 -12.13
N GLN A 51 -11.08 -4.21 -11.25
CA GLN A 51 -11.82 -5.27 -10.60
C GLN A 51 -12.81 -4.71 -9.57
N THR A 52 -13.98 -5.34 -9.49
CA THR A 52 -15.07 -4.94 -8.58
C THR A 52 -14.62 -4.89 -7.13
N LEU A 53 -13.81 -5.85 -6.70
CA LEU A 53 -13.27 -5.90 -5.33
C LEU A 53 -12.48 -4.63 -4.98
N CYS A 54 -11.62 -4.17 -5.88
CA CYS A 54 -10.83 -2.97 -5.65
C CYS A 54 -11.72 -1.73 -5.57
N LYS A 55 -12.74 -1.62 -6.42
CA LYS A 55 -13.70 -0.52 -6.38
C LYS A 55 -14.48 -0.47 -5.05
N GLN A 56 -14.94 -1.62 -4.57
CA GLN A 56 -15.63 -1.72 -3.28
C GLN A 56 -14.72 -1.34 -2.11
N ASP A 57 -13.47 -1.80 -2.12
CA ASP A 57 -12.49 -1.43 -1.11
C ASP A 57 -12.19 0.08 -1.14
N LEU A 58 -12.06 0.68 -2.33
CA LEU A 58 -11.85 2.12 -2.47
C LEU A 58 -13.04 2.93 -1.94
N GLN A 59 -14.27 2.52 -2.27
CA GLN A 59 -15.48 3.17 -1.75
C GLN A 59 -15.54 3.10 -0.22
N ARG A 60 -15.31 1.92 0.35
CA ARG A 60 -15.25 1.74 1.80
C ARG A 60 -14.18 2.63 2.43
N LEU A 61 -13.01 2.75 1.81
CA LEU A 61 -11.93 3.61 2.29
C LEU A 61 -12.29 5.11 2.24
N THR A 62 -13.06 5.56 1.23
CA THR A 62 -13.50 6.96 1.15
C THR A 62 -14.57 7.31 2.19
N GLU A 63 -15.36 6.34 2.60
CA GLU A 63 -16.41 6.50 3.63
C GLU A 63 -15.86 6.41 5.07
N MET A 64 -14.57 6.04 5.24
CA MET A 64 -13.94 5.97 6.56
C MET A 64 -13.68 7.36 7.15
N GLU A 65 -14.55 7.79 8.07
CA GLU A 65 -14.53 9.10 8.75
C GLU A 65 -13.18 9.42 9.43
N ASN A 66 -12.52 8.41 10.02
CA ASN A 66 -11.24 8.54 10.72
C ASN A 66 -10.07 7.92 9.93
N ARG A 67 -10.09 8.00 8.60
CA ARG A 67 -8.98 7.48 7.79
C ARG A 67 -7.69 8.25 8.12
N PRO A 68 -6.60 7.58 8.52
CA PRO A 68 -5.33 8.25 8.74
C PRO A 68 -4.83 8.82 7.40
N ASN A 69 -4.91 10.15 7.26
CA ASN A 69 -4.41 10.83 6.07
C ASN A 69 -2.91 10.55 5.92
N THR A 70 -2.48 10.35 4.67
CA THR A 70 -1.08 10.11 4.27
C THR A 70 -0.11 11.25 4.63
N GLY A 71 -0.59 12.31 5.28
CA GLY A 71 0.18 13.51 5.66
C GLY A 71 0.15 13.92 7.13
N GLN A 72 -0.30 13.09 8.08
CA GLN A 72 -0.03 13.37 9.51
C GLN A 72 1.40 12.96 9.87
N ASN A 73 2.35 13.78 9.42
CA ASN A 73 3.61 13.99 10.10
C ASN A 73 3.28 14.72 11.41
N ASN A 74 3.31 13.99 12.51
CA ASN A 74 3.37 14.59 13.84
C ASN A 74 4.69 15.36 13.92
N VAL A 75 4.61 16.68 13.92
CA VAL A 75 5.53 17.53 14.67
C VAL A 75 4.97 17.65 16.08
#